data_AF-A0ABD0R3W1-F1
#
_entry.id   AF-A0ABD0R3W1-F1
#
_cell.length_a   1.000
_cell.length_b   1.000
_cell.length_c   1.000
_cell.angle_alpha   90.00
_cell.angle_beta   90.00
_cell.angle_gamma   90.00
#
_symmetry.space_group_name_H-M   'P 1'
#
loop_
_entity.id
_entity.type
_entity.pdbx_description
1 polymer ?
#
loop_
_entity_poly.entity_id
_entity_poly.type
_entity_poly.pdbx_seq_one_letter_code
_entity_poly.pdbx_strand_id
1 'polypeptide(L)'
;HARRALLQRLTEVSIHQQQIVEHLATRQGETEQGLAALQAAAQRAPLADPRVQAAKLLPKLTPNDDIEAFLQIFENIATAEARALAPRLTGEAQRAYFSLPAVTAERYTDVKREILGRLGLSPVCAAQYFFEWEYKPRLPARAQVAELSGLAHHWLLEGGPTAEQVEERVVINRLLRALPRSHRQAVGMRNPSTTLELVEAIELAAQQRDAGERVP
;
A
#
# COMPACT_ATOMS: atom_id res chain seq x y z
N HIS A 1 -14.19 -83.78 -31.12
CA HIS A 1 -13.38 -82.66 -31.64
C HIS A 1 -13.82 -81.28 -31.13
N ALA A 2 -15.10 -80.90 -31.20
CA ALA A 2 -15.58 -79.56 -30.77
C ALA A 2 -15.24 -79.16 -29.31
N ARG A 3 -15.38 -80.08 -28.35
CA ARG A 3 -15.09 -79.82 -26.92
C ARG A 3 -13.62 -79.47 -26.64
N ARG A 4 -12.69 -80.03 -27.42
CA ARG A 4 -11.24 -79.80 -27.24
C ARG A 4 -10.84 -78.42 -27.76
N ALA A 5 -11.43 -78.00 -28.89
CA ALA A 5 -11.26 -76.66 -29.45
C ALA A 5 -11.86 -75.56 -28.55
N LEU A 6 -12.99 -75.86 -27.90
CA LEU A 6 -13.60 -74.96 -26.90
C LEU A 6 -12.69 -74.74 -25.68
N LEU A 7 -12.08 -75.81 -25.15
CA LEU A 7 -11.15 -75.71 -24.03
C LEU A 7 -9.86 -74.95 -24.40
N GLN A 8 -9.34 -75.13 -25.62
CA GLN A 8 -8.21 -74.35 -26.12
C GLN A 8 -8.54 -72.85 -26.21
N ARG A 9 -9.68 -72.48 -26.80
CA ARG A 9 -10.10 -71.07 -26.84
C ARG A 9 -10.29 -70.46 -25.45
N LEU A 10 -10.81 -71.24 -24.50
CA LEU A 10 -11.04 -70.77 -23.13
C LEU A 10 -9.71 -70.50 -22.40
N THR A 11 -8.70 -71.34 -22.62
CA THR A 11 -7.35 -71.15 -22.07
C THR A 11 -6.63 -69.97 -22.73
N GLU A 12 -6.73 -69.80 -24.05
CA GLU A 12 -6.19 -68.63 -24.77
C GLU A 12 -6.81 -67.32 -24.26
N VAL A 13 -8.13 -67.27 -24.09
CA VAL A 13 -8.83 -66.10 -23.53
C VAL A 13 -8.39 -65.82 -22.10
N SER A 14 -8.20 -66.86 -21.27
CA SER A 14 -7.73 -66.67 -19.89
C SER A 14 -6.29 -66.13 -19.83
N ILE A 15 -5.39 -66.62 -20.69
CA ILE A 15 -4.02 -66.11 -20.78
C ILE A 15 -4.03 -64.65 -21.24
N HIS A 16 -4.85 -64.32 -22.24
CA HIS A 16 -4.97 -62.96 -22.74
C HIS A 16 -5.53 -61.99 -21.70
N GLN A 17 -6.55 -62.41 -20.93
CA GLN A 17 -7.07 -61.63 -19.81
C GLN A 17 -5.99 -61.38 -18.75
N GLN A 18 -5.20 -62.39 -18.42
CA GLN A 18 -4.12 -62.26 -17.44
C GLN A 18 -3.04 -61.27 -17.89
N GLN A 19 -2.67 -61.32 -19.18
CA GLN A 19 -1.73 -60.36 -19.78
C GLN A 19 -2.25 -58.92 -19.76
N ILE A 20 -3.55 -58.70 -19.99
CA ILE A 20 -4.17 -57.37 -19.89
C ILE A 20 -4.12 -56.84 -18.47
N VAL A 21 -4.44 -57.68 -17.48
CA VAL A 21 -4.41 -57.29 -16.06
C VAL A 21 -3.00 -56.93 -15.63
N GLU A 22 -2.00 -57.73 -16.01
CA GLU A 22 -0.59 -57.43 -15.74
C GLU A 22 -0.16 -56.11 -16.40
N HIS A 23 -0.52 -55.89 -17.66
CA HIS A 23 -0.14 -54.67 -18.35
C HIS A 23 -0.78 -53.41 -17.71
N LEU A 24 -2.04 -53.52 -17.29
CA LEU A 24 -2.73 -52.44 -16.57
C LEU A 24 -2.08 -52.17 -15.20
N ALA A 25 -1.72 -53.22 -14.46
CA ALA A 25 -1.05 -53.10 -13.17
C ALA A 25 0.32 -52.42 -13.29
N THR A 26 1.11 -52.78 -14.31
CA THR A 26 2.41 -52.14 -14.57
C THR A 26 2.23 -50.66 -14.90
N ARG A 27 1.27 -50.32 -15.77
CA ARG A 27 0.98 -48.91 -16.11
C ARG A 27 0.49 -48.11 -14.92
N GLN A 28 -0.34 -48.69 -14.06
CA GLN A 28 -0.77 -48.03 -12.82
C GLN A 28 0.43 -47.76 -11.91
N GLY A 29 1.31 -48.74 -11.71
CA GLY A 29 2.54 -48.57 -10.92
C GLY A 29 3.46 -47.47 -11.46
N GLU A 30 3.64 -47.39 -12.77
CA GLU A 30 4.41 -46.32 -13.42
C GLU A 30 3.78 -44.94 -13.20
N THR A 31 2.45 -44.83 -13.32
CA THR A 31 1.75 -43.56 -13.07
C THR A 31 1.82 -43.14 -11.60
N GLU A 32 1.69 -44.07 -10.66
CA GLU A 32 1.78 -43.81 -9.23
C GLU A 32 3.20 -43.36 -8.85
N GLN A 33 4.23 -44.02 -9.40
CA GLN A 33 5.61 -43.61 -9.22
C GLN A 33 5.89 -42.23 -9.82
N GLY A 34 5.33 -41.92 -10.99
CA GLY A 34 5.43 -40.60 -11.61
C GLY A 34 4.78 -39.50 -10.76
N LEU A 35 3.59 -39.77 -10.22
CA LEU A 35 2.88 -38.86 -9.31
C LEU A 35 3.64 -38.67 -7.99
N ALA A 36 4.17 -39.75 -7.41
CA ALA A 36 4.97 -39.69 -6.20
C ALA A 36 6.27 -38.91 -6.43
N ALA A 37 6.92 -39.06 -7.58
CA ALA A 37 8.11 -38.30 -7.96
C ALA A 37 7.80 -36.80 -8.13
N LEU A 38 6.68 -36.44 -8.76
CA LEU A 38 6.22 -35.06 -8.89
C LEU A 38 5.89 -34.43 -7.53
N GLN A 39 5.22 -35.16 -6.64
CA GLN A 39 4.93 -34.70 -5.29
C GLN A 39 6.21 -34.52 -4.46
N ALA A 40 7.15 -35.46 -4.54
CA ALA A 40 8.44 -35.35 -3.86
C ALA A 40 9.27 -34.18 -4.40
N ALA A 41 9.18 -33.88 -5.70
CA ALA A 41 9.81 -32.70 -6.30
C ALA A 41 9.15 -31.40 -5.82
N ALA A 42 7.81 -31.37 -5.75
CA ALA A 42 7.05 -30.21 -5.26
C ALA A 42 7.30 -29.93 -3.76
N GLN A 43 7.57 -30.96 -2.95
CA GLN A 43 7.92 -30.81 -1.53
C GLN A 43 9.38 -30.37 -1.32
N ARG A 44 10.28 -30.68 -2.26
CA ARG A 44 11.71 -30.28 -2.20
C ARG A 44 11.97 -28.88 -2.73
N ALA A 45 11.15 -28.39 -3.65
CA ALA A 45 11.21 -27.01 -4.11
C ALA A 45 10.39 -26.13 -3.15
N PRO A 46 10.98 -25.11 -2.50
CA PRO A 46 10.17 -24.10 -1.82
C PRO A 46 9.27 -23.46 -2.88
N LEU A 47 7.95 -23.66 -2.76
CA LEU A 47 6.99 -22.89 -3.56
C LEU A 47 7.26 -21.42 -3.23
N ALA A 48 7.70 -20.66 -4.23
CA ALA A 48 7.85 -19.23 -4.08
C ALA A 48 6.52 -18.65 -3.59
N ASP A 49 6.58 -17.81 -2.56
CA ASP A 49 5.37 -17.23 -1.97
C ASP A 49 4.52 -16.58 -3.08
N PRO A 50 3.26 -17.02 -3.29
CA PRO A 50 2.37 -16.47 -4.31
C PRO A 50 2.25 -14.95 -4.22
N ARG A 51 2.38 -14.38 -3.01
CA ARG A 51 2.36 -12.93 -2.77
C ARG A 51 3.62 -12.25 -3.30
N VAL A 52 4.79 -12.85 -3.12
CA VAL A 52 6.05 -12.35 -3.69
C VAL A 52 6.02 -12.36 -5.22
N GLN A 53 5.36 -13.35 -5.83
CA GLN A 53 5.13 -13.35 -7.29
C GLN A 53 4.08 -12.33 -7.72
N ALA A 54 3.00 -12.13 -6.97
CA ALA A 54 1.99 -11.12 -7.26
C ALA A 54 2.52 -9.68 -7.15
N ALA A 55 3.37 -9.39 -6.15
CA ALA A 55 4.04 -8.09 -6.02
C ALA A 55 4.95 -7.77 -7.22
N LYS A 56 5.52 -8.78 -7.90
CA LYS A 56 6.29 -8.59 -9.15
C LYS A 56 5.41 -8.20 -10.34
N LEU A 57 4.11 -8.43 -10.26
CA LEU A 57 3.13 -8.10 -11.30
C LEU A 57 2.48 -6.73 -11.10
N LEU A 58 2.71 -6.06 -9.96
CA LEU A 58 2.20 -4.71 -9.75
C LEU A 58 2.74 -3.78 -10.86
N PRO A 59 1.86 -3.09 -11.62
CA PRO A 59 2.29 -2.10 -12.59
C PRO A 59 3.08 -0.96 -11.93
N LYS A 60 3.83 -0.20 -12.73
CA LYS A 60 4.40 1.05 -12.22
C LYS A 60 3.28 2.07 -12.02
N LEU A 61 3.37 2.84 -10.94
CA LEU A 61 2.54 4.01 -10.72
C LEU A 61 2.68 4.96 -11.92
N THR A 62 1.57 5.45 -12.45
CA THR A 62 1.50 6.45 -13.49
C THR A 62 0.99 7.78 -12.93
N PRO A 63 1.20 8.92 -13.62
CA PRO A 63 0.73 10.23 -13.15
C PRO A 63 -0.80 10.35 -13.00
N ASN A 64 -1.57 9.45 -13.62
CA ASN A 64 -3.04 9.44 -13.55
C ASN A 64 -3.57 8.47 -12.49
N ASP A 65 -2.70 7.66 -11.88
CA ASP A 65 -3.12 6.69 -10.88
C ASP A 65 -3.33 7.35 -9.52
N ASP A 66 -4.37 6.90 -8.82
CA ASP A 66 -4.57 7.23 -7.41
C ASP A 66 -3.53 6.50 -6.56
N ILE A 67 -2.67 7.27 -5.89
CA ILE A 67 -1.59 6.73 -5.06
C ILE A 67 -2.11 5.95 -3.85
N GLU A 68 -3.24 6.33 -3.24
CA GLU A 68 -3.79 5.60 -2.10
C GLU A 68 -4.31 4.23 -2.56
N ALA A 69 -5.05 4.21 -3.67
CA ALA A 69 -5.51 2.96 -4.27
C ALA A 69 -4.33 2.08 -4.69
N PHE A 70 -3.28 2.67 -5.27
CA PHE A 70 -2.06 1.97 -5.63
C PHE A 70 -1.35 1.35 -4.41
N LEU A 71 -1.18 2.11 -3.33
CA LEU A 71 -0.56 1.63 -2.11
C LEU A 71 -1.41 0.55 -1.41
N GLN A 72 -2.74 0.69 -1.44
CA GLN A 72 -3.67 -0.32 -0.92
C GLN A 72 -3.57 -1.64 -1.70
N ILE A 73 -3.46 -1.56 -3.03
CA ILE A 73 -3.23 -2.75 -3.87
C ILE A 73 -1.87 -3.36 -3.49
N PHE A 74 -0.82 -2.55 -3.38
CA PHE A 74 0.49 -3.03 -2.94
C PHE A 74 0.44 -3.75 -1.58
N GLU A 75 -0.23 -3.19 -0.58
CA GLU A 75 -0.41 -3.81 0.74
C GLU A 75 -1.14 -5.15 0.67
N ASN A 76 -2.10 -5.29 -0.25
CA ASN A 76 -2.89 -6.51 -0.40
C ASN A 76 -2.12 -7.64 -1.09
N ILE A 77 -1.19 -7.33 -2.01
CA ILE A 77 -0.42 -8.35 -2.76
C ILE A 77 1.05 -8.50 -2.38
N ALA A 78 1.66 -7.55 -1.66
CA ALA A 78 3.04 -7.69 -1.17
C ALA A 78 3.08 -8.06 0.31
N THR A 79 4.03 -8.92 0.69
CA THR A 79 4.58 -8.87 2.06
C THR A 79 5.19 -7.48 2.23
N ALA A 80 4.76 -6.73 3.23
CA ALA A 80 4.93 -5.27 3.40
C ALA A 80 6.39 -4.77 3.51
N GLU A 81 7.23 -5.05 2.52
CA GLU A 81 8.60 -4.61 2.43
C GLU A 81 8.69 -3.38 1.54
N ALA A 82 9.11 -2.26 2.14
CA ALA A 82 9.32 -0.99 1.44
C ALA A 82 10.22 -1.10 0.20
N ARG A 83 11.20 -2.01 0.22
CA ARG A 83 12.16 -2.23 -0.87
C ARG A 83 11.49 -2.75 -2.14
N ALA A 84 10.38 -3.48 -2.02
CA ALA A 84 9.63 -3.99 -3.16
C ALA A 84 8.79 -2.89 -3.86
N LEU A 85 8.52 -1.78 -3.16
CA LEU A 85 7.74 -0.66 -3.67
C LEU A 85 8.56 0.23 -4.61
N ALA A 86 9.85 0.46 -4.31
CA ALA A 86 10.70 1.43 -5.01
C ALA A 86 10.75 1.30 -6.55
N PRO A 87 10.84 0.09 -7.14
CA PRO A 87 10.83 -0.08 -8.60
C PRO A 87 9.49 0.25 -9.26
N ARG A 88 8.42 0.35 -8.47
CA ARG A 88 7.05 0.60 -8.93
C ARG A 88 6.64 2.06 -8.81
N LEU A 89 7.29 2.83 -7.95
CA LEU A 89 7.05 4.27 -7.83
C LEU A 89 7.63 5.01 -9.03
N THR A 90 6.96 6.08 -9.43
CA THR A 90 7.46 7.03 -10.42
C THR A 90 7.22 8.47 -9.93
N GLY A 91 7.84 9.44 -10.59
CA GLY A 91 7.60 10.85 -10.32
C GLY A 91 7.91 11.26 -8.88
N GLU A 92 7.00 12.01 -8.26
CA GLU A 92 7.20 12.56 -6.92
C GLU A 92 7.16 11.48 -5.83
N ALA A 93 6.36 10.41 -6.01
CA ALA A 93 6.34 9.26 -5.12
C ALA A 93 7.72 8.57 -5.05
N GLN A 94 8.41 8.47 -6.19
CA GLN A 94 9.75 7.89 -6.24
C GLN A 94 10.79 8.80 -5.59
N ARG A 95 10.69 10.12 -5.79
CA ARG A 95 11.57 11.10 -5.13
C ARG A 95 11.39 11.09 -3.61
N ALA A 96 10.14 10.94 -3.14
CA ALA A 96 9.81 10.77 -1.73
C ALA A 96 10.53 9.56 -1.13
N TYR A 97 10.45 8.40 -1.78
CA TYR A 97 11.15 7.19 -1.35
C TYR A 97 12.67 7.39 -1.21
N PHE A 98 13.33 7.95 -2.23
CA PHE A 98 14.79 8.13 -2.23
C PHE A 98 15.30 9.25 -1.33
N SER A 99 14.41 10.09 -0.82
CA SER A 99 14.78 11.13 0.14
C SER A 99 14.95 10.62 1.58
N LEU A 100 14.41 9.44 1.88
CA LEU A 100 14.48 8.86 3.21
C LEU A 100 15.85 8.23 3.48
N PRO A 101 16.37 8.33 4.71
CA PRO A 101 17.54 7.56 5.14
C PRO A 101 17.30 6.06 4.98
N ALA A 102 18.33 5.29 4.62
CA ALA A 102 18.21 3.85 4.35
C ALA A 102 17.53 3.06 5.49
N VAL A 103 17.81 3.41 6.74
CA VAL A 103 17.20 2.80 7.95
C VAL A 103 15.69 3.08 8.03
N THR A 104 15.26 4.27 7.62
CA THR A 104 13.84 4.65 7.61
C THR A 104 13.11 4.05 6.41
N ALA A 105 13.80 3.92 5.27
CA ALA A 105 13.28 3.31 4.06
C ALA A 105 13.08 1.78 4.16
N GLU A 106 13.44 1.16 5.28
CA GLU A 106 13.13 -0.25 5.57
C GLU A 106 11.71 -0.44 6.09
N ARG A 107 11.14 0.57 6.77
CA ARG A 107 9.79 0.50 7.31
C ARG A 107 8.80 1.02 6.27
N TYR A 108 7.94 0.12 5.80
CA TYR A 108 6.89 0.48 4.84
C TYR A 108 5.98 1.60 5.34
N THR A 109 5.66 1.62 6.64
CA THR A 109 4.82 2.67 7.26
C THR A 109 5.43 4.06 7.17
N ASP A 110 6.75 4.18 7.29
CA ASP A 110 7.46 5.46 7.18
C ASP A 110 7.57 5.90 5.72
N VAL A 111 7.82 4.94 4.81
CA VAL A 111 7.81 5.17 3.36
C VAL A 111 6.45 5.61 2.86
N LYS A 112 5.36 4.94 3.26
CA LYS A 112 3.99 5.32 2.94
C LYS A 112 3.71 6.75 3.41
N ARG A 113 4.08 7.08 4.65
CA ARG A 113 3.87 8.42 5.22
C ARG A 113 4.61 9.51 4.44
N GLU A 114 5.87 9.28 4.06
CA GLU A 114 6.64 10.25 3.28
C GLU A 114 6.08 10.42 1.86
N ILE A 115 5.74 9.32 1.19
CA ILE A 115 5.13 9.35 -0.15
C ILE A 115 3.82 10.13 -0.13
N LEU A 116 2.93 9.78 0.79
CA LEU A 116 1.66 10.48 0.98
C LEU A 116 1.91 11.94 1.32
N GLY A 117 2.81 12.25 2.26
CA GLY A 117 3.16 13.63 2.62
C GLY A 117 3.65 14.48 1.44
N ARG A 118 4.57 13.97 0.62
CA ARG A 118 5.08 14.70 -0.56
C ARG A 118 4.08 14.84 -1.70
N LEU A 119 3.13 13.92 -1.78
CA LEU A 119 2.02 13.99 -2.73
C LEU A 119 0.83 14.81 -2.19
N GLY A 120 0.98 15.44 -1.02
CA GLY A 120 -0.05 16.29 -0.44
C GLY A 120 -1.10 15.58 0.39
N LEU A 121 -0.90 14.30 0.65
CA LEU A 121 -1.78 13.38 1.38
C LEU A 121 -1.32 13.21 2.84
N SER A 122 -0.82 14.29 3.44
CA SER A 122 -0.88 14.43 4.90
C SER A 122 -1.97 15.47 5.22
N PRO A 123 -2.64 15.42 6.39
CA PRO A 123 -3.68 16.40 6.71
C PRO A 123 -3.19 17.85 6.62
N VAL A 124 -1.93 18.07 6.99
CA VAL A 124 -1.28 19.40 6.98
C VAL A 124 -1.04 19.87 5.54
N CYS A 125 -0.53 19.00 4.67
CA CYS A 125 -0.32 19.33 3.26
C CYS A 125 -1.65 19.48 2.51
N ALA A 126 -2.64 18.63 2.79
CA ALA A 126 -3.98 18.75 2.22
C ALA A 126 -4.63 20.08 2.62
N ALA A 127 -4.47 20.51 3.88
CA ALA A 127 -4.88 21.85 4.31
C ALA A 127 -4.15 22.94 3.53
N GLN A 128 -2.84 22.79 3.31
CA GLN A 128 -2.07 23.75 2.53
C GLN A 128 -2.63 23.90 1.12
N TYR A 129 -2.75 22.79 0.39
CA TYR A 129 -3.27 22.77 -0.96
C TYR A 129 -4.72 23.25 -1.02
N PHE A 130 -5.57 22.91 -0.04
CA PHE A 130 -6.95 23.38 0.01
C PHE A 130 -7.04 24.91 0.03
N PHE A 131 -6.20 25.58 0.81
CA PHE A 131 -6.19 27.05 0.91
C PHE A 131 -5.41 27.75 -0.20
N GLU A 132 -4.46 27.08 -0.85
CA GLU A 132 -3.72 27.58 -2.02
C GLU A 132 -4.44 27.25 -3.34
N TRP A 133 -5.52 26.48 -3.28
CA TRP A 133 -6.26 26.04 -4.45
C TRP A 133 -6.93 27.22 -5.16
N GLU A 134 -6.79 27.26 -6.48
CA GLU A 134 -7.38 28.28 -7.34
C GLU A 134 -8.19 27.63 -8.46
N TYR A 135 -9.34 28.24 -8.79
CA TYR A 135 -10.18 27.78 -9.90
C TYR A 135 -9.47 27.96 -11.23
N LYS A 136 -9.42 26.90 -12.04
CA LYS A 136 -8.80 26.87 -13.37
C LYS A 136 -9.88 26.93 -14.45
N PRO A 137 -10.08 28.08 -15.15
CA PRO A 137 -11.18 28.25 -16.10
C PRO A 137 -11.18 27.28 -17.29
N ARG A 138 -10.03 26.66 -17.60
CA ARG A 138 -9.86 25.73 -18.72
C ARG A 138 -10.18 24.27 -18.37
N LEU A 139 -10.46 23.96 -17.10
CA LEU A 139 -10.73 22.59 -16.65
C LEU A 139 -12.23 22.37 -16.38
N PRO A 140 -12.74 21.14 -16.52
CA PRO A 140 -14.13 20.82 -16.19
C PRO A 140 -14.43 21.09 -14.70
N ALA A 141 -15.54 21.75 -14.39
CA ALA A 141 -15.95 22.07 -13.02
C ALA A 141 -16.09 20.80 -12.14
N ARG A 142 -16.59 19.69 -12.71
CA ARG A 142 -16.71 18.41 -11.99
C ARG A 142 -15.36 17.90 -11.49
N ALA A 143 -14.32 17.97 -12.31
CA ALA A 143 -12.98 17.52 -11.94
C ALA A 143 -12.40 18.41 -10.82
N GLN A 144 -12.62 19.72 -10.93
CA GLN A 144 -12.18 20.70 -9.94
C GLN A 144 -12.88 20.53 -8.59
N VAL A 145 -14.19 20.26 -8.57
CA VAL A 145 -14.93 19.94 -7.34
C VAL A 145 -14.43 18.64 -6.72
N ALA A 146 -14.15 17.62 -7.52
CA ALA A 146 -13.62 16.35 -7.01
C ALA A 146 -12.25 16.53 -6.36
N GLU A 147 -11.34 17.29 -7.00
CA GLU A 147 -10.02 17.64 -6.46
C GLU A 147 -10.14 18.37 -5.11
N LEU A 148 -10.91 19.46 -5.08
CA LEU A 148 -11.09 20.25 -3.85
C LEU A 148 -11.78 19.46 -2.73
N SER A 149 -12.73 18.59 -3.07
CA SER A 149 -13.40 17.73 -2.09
C SER A 149 -12.44 16.66 -1.53
N GLY A 150 -11.55 16.12 -2.35
CA GLY A 150 -10.51 15.19 -1.91
C GLY A 150 -9.56 15.86 -0.91
N LEU A 151 -9.10 17.08 -1.21
CA LEU A 151 -8.28 17.87 -0.30
C LEU A 151 -8.99 18.13 1.04
N ALA A 152 -10.26 18.51 1.00
CA ALA A 152 -11.06 18.74 2.22
C ALA A 152 -11.25 17.45 3.03
N HIS A 153 -11.56 16.33 2.37
CA HIS A 153 -11.73 15.04 3.02
C HIS A 153 -10.44 14.59 3.71
N HIS A 154 -9.31 14.66 3.00
CA HIS A 154 -8.01 14.29 3.53
C HIS A 154 -7.59 15.17 4.71
N TRP A 155 -7.81 16.48 4.61
CA TRP A 155 -7.50 17.40 5.71
C TRP A 155 -8.41 17.19 6.92
N LEU A 156 -9.73 17.16 6.71
CA LEU A 156 -10.70 17.27 7.80
C LEU A 156 -11.15 15.93 8.35
N LEU A 157 -11.18 14.87 7.54
CA LEU A 157 -11.84 13.60 7.89
C LEU A 157 -10.86 12.42 8.02
N GLU A 158 -9.59 12.61 7.66
CA GLU A 158 -8.57 11.57 7.88
C GLU A 158 -8.44 11.27 9.39
N GLY A 159 -8.46 9.97 9.71
CA GLY A 159 -8.42 9.44 11.08
C GLY A 159 -9.79 9.30 11.76
N GLY A 160 -10.89 9.57 11.06
CA GLY A 160 -12.25 9.47 11.62
C GLY A 160 -12.51 10.41 12.81
N PRO A 161 -12.21 11.71 12.69
CA PRO A 161 -12.34 12.65 13.80
C PRO A 161 -13.80 12.90 14.20
N THR A 162 -14.00 13.31 15.44
CA THR A 162 -15.29 13.84 15.92
C THR A 162 -15.59 15.20 15.29
N ALA A 163 -16.84 15.65 15.37
CA ALA A 163 -17.21 16.99 14.88
C ALA A 163 -16.40 18.11 15.54
N GLU A 164 -16.12 17.97 16.84
CA GLU A 164 -15.28 18.90 17.62
C GLU A 164 -13.83 18.91 17.09
N GLN A 165 -13.24 17.75 16.82
CA GLN A 165 -11.90 17.68 16.25
C GLN A 165 -11.81 18.28 14.84
N VAL A 166 -12.88 18.15 14.03
CA VAL A 166 -12.97 18.82 12.73
C VAL A 166 -13.00 20.34 12.90
N GLU A 167 -13.80 20.84 13.83
CA GLU A 167 -13.84 22.26 14.18
C GLU A 167 -12.45 22.77 14.62
N GLU A 168 -11.81 22.07 15.56
CA GLU A 168 -10.49 22.42 16.06
C GLU A 168 -9.46 22.51 14.92
N ARG A 169 -9.44 21.55 13.99
CA ARG A 169 -8.54 21.57 12.82
C ARG A 169 -8.71 22.85 11.99
N VAL A 170 -9.95 23.30 11.78
CA VAL A 170 -10.24 24.52 11.03
C VAL A 170 -9.78 25.76 11.80
N VAL A 171 -10.09 25.84 13.09
CA VAL A 171 -9.70 26.96 13.97
C VAL A 171 -8.18 27.07 14.07
N ILE A 172 -7.50 25.95 14.30
CA ILE A 172 -6.04 25.88 14.41
C ILE A 172 -5.40 26.38 13.12
N ASN A 173 -5.82 25.85 11.96
CA ASN A 173 -5.24 26.25 10.68
C ASN A 173 -5.45 27.74 10.41
N ARG A 174 -6.65 28.25 10.67
CA ARG A 174 -6.99 29.66 10.47
C ARG A 174 -6.14 30.57 11.34
N LEU A 175 -5.99 30.25 12.64
CA LEU A 175 -5.18 31.02 13.57
C LEU A 175 -3.70 30.99 13.20
N LEU A 176 -3.14 29.82 12.89
CA LEU A 176 -1.75 29.69 12.45
C LEU A 176 -1.44 30.58 11.24
N ARG A 177 -2.35 30.67 10.27
CA ARG A 177 -2.21 31.54 9.09
C ARG A 177 -2.36 33.03 9.42
N ALA A 178 -3.12 33.38 10.44
CA ALA A 178 -3.30 34.76 10.90
C ALA A 178 -2.12 35.28 11.73
N LEU A 179 -1.36 34.40 12.38
CA LEU A 179 -0.23 34.78 13.22
C LEU A 179 0.87 35.52 12.43
N PRO A 180 1.54 36.53 13.04
CA PRO A 180 2.75 37.12 12.49
C PRO A 180 3.82 36.05 12.24
N ARG A 181 4.65 36.22 11.20
CA ARG A 181 5.65 35.21 10.77
C ARG A 181 6.53 34.72 11.91
N SER A 182 6.95 35.61 12.81
CA SER A 182 7.79 35.30 13.96
C SER A 182 7.11 34.34 14.97
N HIS A 183 5.81 34.50 15.23
CA HIS A 183 5.06 33.61 16.11
C HIS A 183 4.72 32.31 15.41
N ARG A 184 4.37 32.38 14.12
CA ARG A 184 3.97 31.22 13.32
C ARG A 184 5.03 30.13 13.28
N GLN A 185 6.31 30.48 13.21
CA GLN A 185 7.39 29.49 13.20
C GLN A 185 7.51 28.78 14.56
N ALA A 186 7.54 29.52 15.66
CA ALA A 186 7.64 28.96 17.01
C ALA A 186 6.44 28.08 17.38
N VAL A 187 5.23 28.54 17.04
CA VAL A 187 3.98 27.80 17.26
C VAL A 187 3.90 26.58 16.33
N GLY A 188 4.28 26.73 15.06
CA GLY A 188 4.27 25.64 14.09
C GLY A 188 5.22 24.50 14.44
N MET A 189 6.38 24.79 15.04
CA MET A 189 7.32 23.76 15.52
C MET A 189 6.71 22.87 16.62
N ARG A 190 5.75 23.39 17.39
CA ARG A 190 5.05 22.63 18.43
C ARG A 190 3.92 21.76 17.88
N ASN A 191 3.51 21.99 16.64
CA ASN A 191 2.48 21.23 15.91
C ASN A 191 1.22 20.94 16.76
N PRO A 192 0.53 21.99 17.27
CA PRO A 192 -0.62 21.81 18.14
C PRO A 192 -1.75 21.08 17.42
N SER A 193 -2.35 20.13 18.13
CA SER A 193 -3.43 19.27 17.65
C SER A 193 -4.80 19.65 18.23
N THR A 194 -4.80 20.42 19.32
CA THR A 194 -6.00 20.97 19.96
C THR A 194 -5.93 22.51 20.03
N THR A 195 -7.08 23.14 20.22
CA THR A 195 -7.17 24.59 20.39
C THR A 195 -6.45 25.07 21.66
N LEU A 196 -6.49 24.27 22.73
CA LEU A 196 -5.78 24.55 23.98
C LEU A 196 -4.26 24.55 23.77
N GLU A 197 -3.73 23.50 23.13
CA GLU A 197 -2.29 23.40 22.81
C GLU A 197 -1.83 24.57 21.94
N LEU A 198 -2.68 25.03 21.02
CA LEU A 198 -2.39 26.19 20.19
C LEU A 198 -2.28 27.48 21.01
N VAL A 199 -3.23 27.72 21.92
CA VAL A 199 -3.21 28.89 22.81
C VAL A 199 -1.95 28.88 23.67
N GLU A 200 -1.65 27.77 24.32
CA GLU A 200 -0.44 27.61 25.12
C GLU A 200 0.84 27.88 24.29
N ALA A 201 0.89 27.37 23.05
CA ALA A 201 2.02 27.59 22.17
C ALA A 201 2.17 29.08 21.76
N ILE A 202 1.06 29.79 21.54
CA ILE A 202 1.06 31.23 21.22
C ILE A 202 1.55 32.04 22.42
N GLU A 203 1.04 31.77 23.61
CA GLU A 203 1.40 32.48 24.83
C GLU A 203 2.89 32.28 25.17
N LEU A 204 3.39 31.05 25.07
CA LEU A 204 4.81 30.76 25.26
C LEU A 204 5.69 31.47 24.23
N ALA A 205 5.27 31.51 22.96
CA ALA A 205 6.00 32.23 21.91
C ALA A 205 6.04 33.75 22.18
N ALA A 206 4.97 34.33 22.73
CA ALA A 206 4.93 35.73 23.12
C ALA A 206 5.88 36.03 24.30
N GLN A 207 5.84 35.19 25.35
CA GLN A 207 6.72 35.33 26.52
C GLN A 207 8.21 35.26 26.17
N GLN A 208 8.59 34.39 25.22
CA GLN A 208 9.98 34.26 24.77
C GLN A 208 10.47 35.52 24.03
N ARG A 209 9.59 36.25 23.34
CA ARG A 209 9.95 37.53 22.71
C ARG A 209 10.09 38.64 23.74
N ASP A 210 9.15 38.74 24.66
CA ASP A 210 9.21 39.73 25.74
C ASP A 210 10.46 39.54 26.62
N ALA A 211 10.92 38.29 26.80
CA ALA A 211 12.17 38.00 27.50
C ALA A 211 13.41 38.35 26.66
N GLY A 212 13.39 38.07 25.35
CA GLY A 212 14.51 38.39 24.45
C GLY A 212 14.69 39.89 24.14
N GLU A 213 13.61 40.67 24.21
CA GLU A 213 13.64 42.13 24.01
C GLU A 213 14.04 42.90 25.28
N ARG A 214 14.02 42.24 26.45
CA ARG A 214 14.40 42.83 27.75
C ARG A 214 15.84 42.53 28.19
N VAL A 215 16.63 41.82 27.38
CA VAL A 215 18.06 41.61 27.65
C VAL A 215 18.87 42.63 26.82
N PRO A 216 19.51 43.63 27.46
CA PRO A 216 20.44 44.56 26.79
C PRO A 216 21.78 43.91 26.44
#